data_AF-A5CRI1-F1
#
_entry.id   AF-A5CRI1-F1
#
_cell.length_a   1.000
_cell.length_b   1.000
_cell.length_c   1.000
_cell.angle_alpha   90.00
_cell.angle_beta   90.00
_cell.angle_gamma   90.00
#
_symmetry.space_group_name_H-M   'P 1'
#
loop_
_entity.id
_entity.type
_entity.pdbx_description
1 polymer ?
#
loop_
_entity_poly.entity_id
_entity_poly.type
_entity_poly.pdbx_seq_one_letter_code
_entity_poly.pdbx_strand_id
1 'polypeptide(L)'
;MDPASAAALLGVDVDADRPDISRAYLRQARGTHPDLLPGATPQRLRAAHERFVQLTLARDVLLLRQRTGGDDARPSTPGPGSAHPGWTHPSPPRPAATSERLSPYGRSRRERARRGLGPSIAAVCALAGVLVVLVSFQDSTRARFTTVGADLTQGATVVPVDDPASRASECVDTTSCTLLDMIAPEDCSAALVRFEVTTGRSDDGRETESRELGAVRAGSPARVVLGGVDPELVYLGCEPG
;
A
#
# COMPACT_ATOMS: atom_id res chain seq x y z
N MET A 1 -2.71 11.66 13.51
CA MET A 1 -2.36 11.12 14.84
C MET A 1 -1.29 12.00 15.43
N ASP A 2 -1.48 12.50 16.65
CA ASP A 2 -0.50 13.33 17.34
C ASP A 2 0.55 12.47 18.10
N PRO A 3 1.71 13.03 18.47
CA PRO A 3 2.79 12.27 19.12
C PRO A 3 2.43 11.70 20.49
N ALA A 4 1.62 12.39 21.30
CA ALA A 4 1.23 11.91 22.62
C ALA A 4 0.30 10.69 22.50
N SER A 5 -0.67 10.75 21.57
CA SER A 5 -1.52 9.60 21.24
C SER A 5 -0.72 8.43 20.66
N ALA A 6 0.28 8.70 19.82
CA ALA A 6 1.17 7.67 19.27
C ALA A 6 2.00 6.97 20.36
N ALA A 7 2.54 7.75 21.31
CA ALA A 7 3.30 7.24 22.46
C ALA A 7 2.42 6.38 23.37
N ALA A 8 1.20 6.84 23.67
CA ALA A 8 0.22 6.08 24.44
C ALA A 8 -0.16 4.76 23.76
N LEU A 9 -0.35 4.75 22.44
CA LEU A 9 -0.63 3.53 21.68
C LEU A 9 0.50 2.50 21.77
N LEU A 10 1.76 2.95 21.65
CA LEU A 10 2.93 2.07 21.75
C LEU A 10 3.33 1.76 23.20
N GLY A 11 2.76 2.45 24.19
CA GLY A 11 3.10 2.31 25.60
C GLY A 11 4.53 2.75 25.92
N VAL A 12 4.97 3.84 25.28
CA VAL A 12 6.29 4.46 25.47
C VAL A 12 6.15 5.92 25.85
N ASP A 13 7.23 6.52 26.33
CA ASP A 13 7.30 7.96 26.53
C ASP A 13 7.27 8.70 25.17
N VAL A 14 6.76 9.94 25.16
CA VAL A 14 6.68 10.77 23.94
C VAL A 14 8.05 11.12 23.37
N ASP A 15 9.07 11.16 24.22
CA ASP A 15 10.47 11.42 23.86
C ASP A 15 11.34 10.15 23.97
N ALA A 16 10.72 8.96 23.98
CA ALA A 16 11.42 7.67 23.96
C ALA A 16 12.38 7.59 22.77
N ASP A 17 13.51 6.90 22.94
CA ASP A 17 14.54 6.78 21.92
C ASP A 17 14.15 5.80 20.78
N ARG A 18 14.86 5.88 19.64
CA ARG A 18 14.58 5.05 18.46
C ARG A 18 14.54 3.54 18.77
N PRO A 19 15.50 2.97 19.52
CA PRO A 19 15.46 1.55 19.84
C PRO A 19 14.31 1.19 20.78
N ASP A 20 13.90 2.06 21.70
CA ASP A 20 12.73 1.83 22.57
C ASP A 20 11.42 1.84 21.78
N ILE A 21 11.23 2.82 20.88
CA ILE A 21 10.09 2.85 19.95
C ILE A 21 10.04 1.57 19.12
N SER A 22 11.18 1.15 18.57
CA SER A 22 11.25 -0.05 17.72
C SER A 22 10.95 -1.33 18.50
N ARG A 23 11.48 -1.46 19.73
CA ARG A 23 11.21 -2.60 20.61
C ARG A 23 9.74 -2.65 21.02
N ALA A 24 9.15 -1.51 21.38
CA ALA A 24 7.74 -1.43 21.75
C ALA A 24 6.81 -1.82 20.59
N TYR A 25 7.07 -1.27 19.40
CA TYR A 25 6.37 -1.66 18.18
C TYR A 25 6.46 -3.17 17.93
N LEU A 26 7.65 -3.76 17.97
CA LEU A 26 7.82 -5.19 17.71
C LEU A 26 7.06 -6.07 18.73
N ARG A 27 7.02 -5.68 20.01
CA ARG A 27 6.25 -6.40 21.03
C ARG A 27 4.76 -6.39 20.71
N GLN A 28 4.20 -5.23 20.39
CA GLN A 28 2.76 -5.11 20.11
C GLN A 28 2.37 -5.67 18.73
N ALA A 29 3.21 -5.48 17.72
CA ALA A 29 3.02 -6.01 16.38
C ALA A 29 2.95 -7.54 16.40
N ARG A 30 3.82 -8.20 17.18
CA ARG A 30 3.75 -9.64 17.39
C ARG A 30 2.42 -10.06 18.00
N GLY A 31 1.92 -9.36 19.02
CA GLY A 31 0.65 -9.69 19.67
C GLY A 31 -0.61 -9.40 18.84
N THR A 32 -0.50 -8.52 17.84
CA THR A 32 -1.64 -8.03 17.04
C THR A 32 -1.58 -8.53 15.59
N HIS A 33 -0.61 -9.38 15.24
CA HIS A 33 -0.42 -9.81 13.85
C HIS A 33 -1.64 -10.62 13.37
N PRO A 34 -2.22 -10.31 12.19
CA PRO A 34 -3.39 -11.03 11.69
C PRO A 34 -3.15 -12.53 11.49
N ASP A 35 -1.90 -12.95 11.19
CA ASP A 35 -1.53 -14.37 11.06
C ASP A 35 -1.68 -15.17 12.37
N LEU A 36 -1.79 -14.51 13.53
CA LEU A 36 -2.08 -15.20 14.80
C LEU A 36 -3.56 -15.58 14.96
N LEU A 37 -4.41 -15.28 13.97
CA LEU A 37 -5.85 -15.47 14.04
C LEU A 37 -6.38 -16.50 13.00
N PRO A 38 -5.90 -17.76 13.03
CA PRO A 38 -6.44 -18.78 12.14
C PRO A 38 -7.91 -19.07 12.49
N GLY A 39 -8.78 -19.08 11.47
CA GLY A 39 -10.21 -19.37 11.65
C GLY A 39 -11.00 -18.26 12.35
N ALA A 40 -10.44 -17.06 12.52
CA ALA A 40 -11.17 -15.93 13.08
C ALA A 40 -12.26 -15.42 12.14
N THR A 41 -13.32 -14.84 12.72
CA THR A 41 -14.40 -14.24 11.94
C THR A 41 -13.86 -13.06 11.10
N PRO A 42 -14.49 -12.73 9.95
CA PRO A 42 -14.07 -11.60 9.12
C PRO A 42 -14.02 -10.27 9.89
N GLN A 43 -14.92 -10.07 10.84
CA GLN A 43 -14.95 -8.87 11.68
C GLN A 43 -13.72 -8.80 12.61
N ARG A 44 -13.30 -9.94 13.18
CA ARG A 44 -12.13 -10.00 14.07
C ARG A 44 -10.82 -9.82 13.30
N LEU A 45 -10.73 -10.33 12.07
CA LEU A 45 -9.61 -10.07 11.18
C LEU A 45 -9.51 -8.60 10.79
N ARG A 46 -10.63 -7.95 10.44
CA ARG A 46 -10.68 -6.50 10.16
C ARG A 46 -10.20 -5.67 11.36
N ALA A 47 -10.72 -5.94 12.55
CA ALA A 47 -10.31 -5.23 13.76
C ALA A 47 -8.81 -5.42 14.09
N ALA A 48 -8.26 -6.63 13.88
CA ALA A 48 -6.83 -6.88 14.06
C ALA A 48 -5.98 -6.13 13.03
N HIS A 49 -6.44 -6.07 11.77
CA HIS A 49 -5.78 -5.31 10.71
C HIS A 49 -5.76 -3.81 11.00
N GLU A 50 -6.91 -3.23 11.36
CA GLU A 50 -7.02 -1.82 11.74
C GLU A 50 -6.08 -1.48 12.91
N ARG A 51 -6.03 -2.35 13.93
CA ARG A 51 -5.13 -2.16 15.07
C ARG A 51 -3.67 -2.24 14.66
N PHE A 52 -3.29 -3.17 13.79
CA PHE A 52 -1.92 -3.26 13.28
C PHE A 52 -1.50 -2.02 12.48
N VAL A 53 -2.42 -1.48 11.67
CA VAL A 53 -2.20 -0.21 10.94
C VAL A 53 -2.00 0.94 11.91
N GLN A 54 -2.84 1.08 12.95
CA GLN A 54 -2.68 2.12 13.96
C GLN A 54 -1.33 2.06 14.68
N LEU A 55 -0.84 0.86 15.01
CA LEU A 55 0.48 0.67 15.62
C LEU A 55 1.63 1.08 14.69
N THR A 56 1.47 0.83 13.39
CA THR A 56 2.46 1.20 12.37
C THR A 56 2.51 2.73 12.21
N LEU A 57 1.35 3.37 12.13
CA LEU A 57 1.25 4.84 12.08
C LEU A 57 1.84 5.50 13.33
N ALA A 58 1.57 4.94 14.52
CA ALA A 58 2.12 5.44 15.78
C ALA A 58 3.66 5.41 15.79
N ARG A 59 4.27 4.31 15.31
CA ARG A 59 5.73 4.21 15.18
C ARG A 59 6.28 5.29 14.26
N ASP A 60 5.66 5.47 13.10
CA ASP A 60 6.18 6.36 12.07
C ASP A 60 6.10 7.84 12.50
N VAL A 61 5.04 8.23 13.22
CA VAL A 61 4.91 9.57 13.82
C VAL A 61 6.05 9.85 14.82
N LEU A 62 6.34 8.92 15.74
CA LEU A 62 7.40 9.12 16.73
C LEU A 62 8.79 9.15 16.09
N LEU A 63 9.04 8.28 15.09
CA LEU A 63 10.31 8.28 14.36
C LEU A 63 10.51 9.53 13.51
N LEU A 64 9.44 10.08 12.93
CA LEU A 64 9.51 11.34 12.19
C LEU A 64 9.86 12.50 13.14
N ARG A 65 9.21 12.57 14.31
CA ARG A 65 9.50 13.58 15.34
C ARG A 65 10.95 13.53 15.81
N GLN A 66 11.54 12.35 16.01
CA GLN A 66 12.94 12.23 16.39
C GLN A 66 13.90 12.78 15.33
N ARG A 67 13.56 12.60 14.04
CA ARG A 67 14.37 13.16 12.96
C ARG A 67 14.27 14.68 12.95
N THR A 68 13.08 15.23 13.17
CA THR A 68 12.88 16.70 13.14
C THR A 68 13.30 17.40 14.44
N GLY A 69 13.27 16.73 15.59
CA GLY A 69 13.70 17.27 16.88
C GLY A 69 15.18 17.03 17.22
N GLY A 70 15.85 16.12 16.51
CA GLY A 70 17.28 15.81 16.71
C GLY A 70 18.24 16.82 16.05
N ASP A 71 17.76 17.67 15.14
CA ASP A 71 18.60 18.64 14.43
C ASP A 71 18.87 19.92 15.24
N ASP A 72 18.10 20.21 16.30
CA ASP A 72 18.31 21.38 17.17
C ASP A 72 19.30 21.14 18.33
N ALA A 73 19.82 19.92 18.50
CA ALA A 73 20.63 19.54 19.66
C ALA A 73 21.98 18.88 19.31
N ARG A 74 22.80 19.54 18.47
CA ARG A 74 24.23 19.20 18.35
C ARG A 74 25.13 20.44 18.32
N PRO A 75 25.75 20.82 19.45
CA PRO A 75 27.00 21.57 19.40
C PRO A 75 28.11 20.62 18.95
N SER A 76 28.57 20.82 17.72
CA SER A 76 29.80 20.26 17.18
C SER A 76 30.98 20.59 18.09
N THR A 77 31.56 19.59 18.75
CA THR A 77 32.87 19.72 19.39
C THR A 77 33.87 18.82 18.67
N PRO A 78 34.81 19.38 17.87
CA PRO A 78 35.93 18.62 17.35
C PRO A 78 37.01 18.51 18.43
N GLY A 79 37.19 17.30 18.98
CA GLY A 79 38.29 17.00 19.89
C GLY A 79 39.62 16.81 19.13
N PRO A 80 40.71 17.49 19.52
CA PRO A 80 41.99 17.47 18.82
C PRO A 80 42.80 16.20 19.12
N GLY A 81 43.68 15.86 18.18
CA GLY A 81 44.49 14.65 18.17
C GLY A 81 45.45 14.48 19.35
N SER A 82 45.83 13.23 19.56
CA SER A 82 46.97 12.83 20.38
C SER A 82 47.92 12.02 19.51
N ALA A 83 48.87 12.73 18.92
CA ALA A 83 50.10 12.15 18.40
C ALA A 83 51.12 12.07 19.54
N HIS A 84 51.70 10.90 19.75
CA HIS A 84 52.97 10.77 20.46
C HIS A 84 53.90 9.77 19.76
N PRO A 85 55.22 9.96 19.90
CA PRO A 85 56.19 9.67 18.86
C PRO A 85 57.08 8.46 19.15
N GLY A 86 57.53 7.82 18.06
CA GLY A 86 58.93 7.43 17.84
C GLY A 86 59.56 6.41 18.77
N TRP A 87 59.62 5.15 18.31
CA TRP A 87 60.77 4.25 18.58
C TRP A 87 61.15 3.50 17.29
N THR A 88 62.19 4.00 16.63
CA THR A 88 62.98 3.34 15.58
C THR A 88 64.10 2.55 16.23
N HIS A 89 64.23 1.24 15.93
CA HIS A 89 65.52 0.55 15.76
C HIS A 89 65.34 -0.92 15.27
N PRO A 90 66.40 -1.63 14.81
CA PRO A 90 66.58 -2.02 13.41
C PRO A 90 66.37 -3.53 13.14
N SER A 91 66.19 -3.86 11.86
CA SER A 91 66.13 -5.23 11.32
C SER A 91 67.45 -5.99 11.43
N PRO A 92 67.40 -7.31 11.69
CA PRO A 92 68.38 -8.24 11.14
C PRO A 92 67.68 -9.49 10.53
N PRO A 93 68.41 -10.47 9.95
CA PRO A 93 68.36 -10.81 8.53
C PRO A 93 67.39 -11.96 8.19
N ARG A 94 67.12 -12.04 6.89
CA ARG A 94 66.27 -13.04 6.21
C ARG A 94 66.90 -14.44 6.26
N PRO A 95 66.16 -15.50 6.63
CA PRO A 95 66.51 -16.87 6.24
C PRO A 95 65.71 -17.30 5.00
N ALA A 96 66.43 -17.97 4.09
CA ALA A 96 65.88 -18.70 2.97
C ALA A 96 65.13 -19.96 3.43
N ALA A 97 64.30 -20.47 2.52
CA ALA A 97 63.39 -21.59 2.68
C ALA A 97 64.04 -22.87 3.24
N THR A 98 63.30 -23.60 4.07
CA THR A 98 62.86 -24.99 3.83
C THR A 98 62.43 -25.65 5.16
N SER A 99 61.15 -26.02 5.23
CA SER A 99 60.65 -27.28 5.78
C SER A 99 59.15 -27.11 5.97
N GLU A 100 58.49 -27.37 4.85
CA GLU A 100 57.06 -27.57 4.74
C GLU A 100 56.68 -28.70 5.69
N ARG A 101 56.18 -28.35 6.88
CA ARG A 101 55.53 -29.31 7.78
C ARG A 101 54.35 -29.89 7.02
N LEU A 102 54.50 -31.14 6.57
CA LEU A 102 53.40 -31.92 6.01
C LEU A 102 52.29 -32.01 7.07
N SER A 103 51.19 -31.31 6.80
CA SER A 103 49.92 -31.51 7.49
C SER A 103 49.35 -32.86 7.07
N PRO A 104 48.96 -33.77 8.00
CA PRO A 104 48.43 -35.09 7.68
C PRO A 104 47.05 -35.06 7.00
N TYR A 105 46.40 -33.89 6.94
CA TYR A 105 45.13 -33.71 6.26
C TYR A 105 45.35 -33.01 4.93
N GLY A 106 45.93 -33.75 4.00
CA GLY A 106 45.97 -33.41 2.59
C GLY A 106 44.56 -33.29 2.02
N ARG A 107 43.98 -32.08 2.06
CA ARG A 107 43.02 -31.63 1.05
C ARG A 107 43.45 -30.27 0.53
N SER A 108 44.05 -30.35 -0.66
CA SER A 108 44.41 -29.27 -1.56
C SER A 108 43.43 -28.09 -1.50
N ARG A 109 43.95 -26.91 -1.19
CA ARG A 109 43.23 -25.63 -1.30
C ARG A 109 42.78 -25.33 -2.75
N ARG A 110 43.28 -26.10 -3.74
CA ARG A 110 42.99 -25.96 -5.17
C ARG A 110 41.71 -26.69 -5.63
N GLU A 111 41.13 -27.60 -4.83
CA GLU A 111 39.88 -28.29 -5.22
C GLU A 111 38.59 -27.51 -4.90
N ARG A 112 38.62 -26.55 -3.95
CA ARG A 112 37.42 -25.79 -3.56
C ARG A 112 37.01 -24.69 -4.54
N ALA A 113 37.82 -24.37 -5.54
CA ALA A 113 37.53 -23.32 -6.51
C ALA A 113 36.58 -23.76 -7.64
N ARG A 114 36.18 -25.04 -7.72
CA ARG A 114 35.35 -25.56 -8.82
C ARG A 114 34.02 -26.18 -8.42
N ARG A 115 33.61 -26.12 -7.15
CA ARG A 115 32.27 -26.53 -6.72
C ARG A 115 31.74 -25.57 -5.65
N GLY A 116 30.66 -24.86 -5.98
CA GLY A 116 29.77 -24.33 -4.94
C GLY A 116 29.32 -22.87 -5.04
N LEU A 117 29.20 -22.28 -6.23
CA LEU A 117 28.45 -21.02 -6.41
C LEU A 117 27.27 -21.17 -7.38
N GLY A 118 26.93 -22.42 -7.74
CA GLY A 118 25.79 -22.77 -8.59
C GLY A 118 24.44 -22.98 -7.87
N PRO A 119 24.37 -23.57 -6.65
CA PRO A 119 23.06 -23.87 -6.06
C PRO A 119 22.38 -22.64 -5.45
N SER A 120 23.15 -21.62 -5.05
CA SER A 120 22.57 -20.40 -4.45
C SER A 120 21.82 -19.55 -5.47
N ILE A 121 22.35 -19.42 -6.70
CA ILE A 121 21.71 -18.61 -7.73
C ILE A 121 20.48 -19.34 -8.28
N ALA A 122 20.59 -20.65 -8.56
CA ALA A 122 19.46 -21.45 -9.00
C ALA A 122 18.33 -21.49 -7.95
N ALA A 123 18.66 -21.61 -6.66
CA ALA A 123 17.69 -21.55 -5.58
C ALA A 123 17.02 -20.17 -5.47
N VAL A 124 17.78 -19.08 -5.62
CA VAL A 124 17.23 -17.70 -5.61
C VAL A 124 16.34 -17.47 -6.83
N CYS A 125 16.74 -17.90 -8.03
CA CYS A 125 15.91 -17.81 -9.23
C CYS A 125 14.64 -18.65 -9.12
N ALA A 126 14.71 -19.85 -8.54
CA ALA A 126 13.54 -20.69 -8.31
C ALA A 126 12.59 -20.06 -7.27
N LEU A 127 13.12 -19.52 -6.18
CA LEU A 127 12.33 -18.78 -5.18
C LEU A 127 11.69 -17.54 -5.77
N ALA A 128 12.42 -16.77 -6.59
CA ALA A 128 11.89 -15.62 -7.30
C ALA A 128 10.79 -16.03 -8.28
N GLY A 129 10.98 -17.13 -9.02
CA GLY A 129 9.95 -17.69 -9.90
C GLY A 129 8.69 -18.13 -9.15
N VAL A 130 8.84 -18.82 -8.02
CA VAL A 130 7.72 -19.20 -7.14
C VAL A 130 7.01 -17.96 -6.59
N LEU A 131 7.75 -16.93 -6.20
CA LEU A 131 7.18 -15.68 -5.71
C LEU A 131 6.44 -14.94 -6.82
N VAL A 132 6.98 -14.87 -8.04
CA VAL A 132 6.28 -14.33 -9.21
C VAL A 132 5.01 -15.13 -9.48
N VAL A 133 5.05 -16.47 -9.47
CA VAL A 133 3.85 -17.30 -9.67
C VAL A 133 2.82 -17.07 -8.58
N LEU A 134 3.22 -16.98 -7.30
CA LEU A 134 2.31 -16.72 -6.19
C LEU A 134 1.73 -15.32 -6.25
N VAL A 135 2.53 -14.31 -6.57
CA VAL A 135 2.07 -12.93 -6.78
C VAL A 135 1.13 -12.89 -7.97
N SER A 136 1.47 -13.50 -9.11
CA SER A 136 0.59 -13.58 -10.28
C SER A 136 -0.66 -14.42 -10.02
N PHE A 137 -0.63 -15.40 -9.12
CA PHE A 137 -1.81 -16.15 -8.71
C PHE A 137 -2.69 -15.34 -7.75
N GLN A 138 -2.10 -14.61 -6.81
CA GLN A 138 -2.80 -13.65 -5.96
C GLN A 138 -3.37 -12.49 -6.77
N ASP A 139 -2.64 -12.02 -7.77
CA ASP A 139 -3.02 -10.94 -8.67
C ASP A 139 -4.08 -11.42 -9.65
N SER A 140 -3.98 -12.63 -10.21
CA SER A 140 -5.04 -13.21 -11.04
C SER A 140 -6.29 -13.58 -10.24
N THR A 141 -6.17 -13.94 -8.96
CA THR A 141 -7.36 -14.15 -8.10
C THR A 141 -7.97 -12.83 -7.67
N ARG A 142 -7.20 -11.75 -7.46
CA ARG A 142 -7.73 -10.39 -7.28
C ARG A 142 -8.35 -9.84 -8.57
N ALA A 143 -7.70 -10.06 -9.71
CA ALA A 143 -8.16 -9.65 -11.04
C ALA A 143 -9.40 -10.43 -11.49
N ARG A 144 -9.64 -11.65 -10.98
CA ARG A 144 -10.90 -12.38 -11.21
C ARG A 144 -12.10 -11.77 -10.48
N PHE A 145 -11.89 -10.90 -9.49
CA PHE A 145 -12.96 -10.13 -8.83
C PHE A 145 -13.07 -8.70 -9.34
N THR A 146 -12.18 -8.25 -10.23
CA THR A 146 -12.32 -7.01 -10.96
C THR A 146 -12.58 -7.37 -12.41
N THR A 147 -13.84 -7.33 -12.82
CA THR A 147 -14.28 -7.55 -14.20
C THR A 147 -13.77 -6.43 -15.10
N VAL A 148 -12.47 -6.45 -15.41
CA VAL A 148 -11.81 -5.49 -16.32
C VAL A 148 -12.48 -5.60 -17.69
N GLY A 149 -13.13 -4.53 -18.14
CA GLY A 149 -13.77 -4.45 -19.45
C GLY A 149 -15.15 -5.12 -19.57
N ALA A 150 -15.81 -5.47 -18.46
CA ALA A 150 -17.20 -5.91 -18.53
C ALA A 150 -18.14 -4.72 -18.76
N ASP A 151 -19.02 -4.86 -19.75
CA ASP A 151 -20.20 -4.03 -19.90
C ASP A 151 -21.24 -4.50 -18.88
N LEU A 152 -21.53 -3.64 -17.91
CA LEU A 152 -22.48 -3.88 -16.82
C LEU A 152 -23.83 -3.18 -17.07
N THR A 153 -24.02 -2.56 -18.24
CA THR A 153 -25.21 -1.75 -18.56
C THR A 153 -26.51 -2.54 -18.37
N GLN A 154 -26.54 -3.82 -18.77
CA GLN A 154 -27.74 -4.66 -18.66
C GLN A 154 -28.12 -5.03 -17.21
N GLY A 155 -27.17 -4.99 -16.27
CA GLY A 155 -27.40 -5.33 -14.86
C GLY A 155 -27.57 -4.12 -13.95
N ALA A 156 -27.42 -2.90 -14.49
CA ALA A 156 -27.53 -1.67 -13.73
C ALA A 156 -28.99 -1.41 -13.34
N THR A 157 -29.21 -1.00 -12.09
CA THR A 157 -30.52 -0.50 -11.65
C THR A 157 -30.43 1.00 -11.44
N VAL A 158 -31.27 1.74 -12.17
CA VAL A 158 -31.39 3.19 -12.10
C VAL A 158 -32.78 3.49 -11.57
N VAL A 159 -32.85 4.13 -10.40
CA VAL A 159 -34.11 4.46 -9.75
C VAL A 159 -34.25 5.98 -9.66
N PRO A 160 -35.31 6.58 -10.23
CA PRO A 160 -35.58 7.99 -10.03
C PRO A 160 -35.93 8.25 -8.57
N VAL A 161 -35.38 9.31 -8.00
CA VAL A 161 -35.68 9.72 -6.63
C VAL A 161 -36.77 10.79 -6.66
N ASP A 162 -37.94 10.41 -6.12
CA ASP A 162 -39.13 11.25 -6.08
C ASP A 162 -39.30 12.05 -4.77
N ASP A 163 -38.29 12.03 -3.88
CA ASP A 163 -38.36 12.77 -2.61
C ASP A 163 -38.06 14.27 -2.81
N PRO A 164 -39.03 15.18 -2.60
CA PRO A 164 -38.84 16.61 -2.78
C PRO A 164 -37.78 17.21 -1.85
N ALA A 165 -37.54 16.62 -0.67
CA ALA A 165 -36.51 17.09 0.25
C ALA A 165 -35.09 16.81 -0.26
N SER A 166 -34.92 15.73 -1.03
CA SER A 166 -33.63 15.34 -1.63
C SER A 166 -33.25 16.17 -2.85
N ARG A 167 -34.23 16.73 -3.58
CA ARG A 167 -33.99 17.61 -4.73
C ARG A 167 -33.48 19.00 -4.32
N ALA A 168 -33.82 19.45 -3.12
CA ALA A 168 -33.67 20.86 -2.71
C ALA A 168 -32.22 21.29 -2.41
N SER A 169 -31.30 20.37 -2.09
CA SER A 169 -29.92 20.72 -1.73
C SER A 169 -28.91 20.59 -2.87
N GLU A 170 -29.22 19.81 -3.92
CA GLU A 170 -28.24 19.47 -4.96
C GLU A 170 -28.67 19.91 -6.37
N CYS A 171 -29.95 20.19 -6.61
CA CYS A 171 -30.43 20.77 -7.88
C CYS A 171 -30.47 22.30 -7.82
N VAL A 172 -29.75 22.97 -8.71
CA VAL A 172 -29.79 24.44 -8.84
C VAL A 172 -31.07 24.92 -9.55
N ASP A 173 -31.61 24.11 -10.46
CA ASP A 173 -32.89 24.35 -11.14
C ASP A 173 -33.80 23.12 -10.95
N THR A 174 -34.92 23.29 -10.25
CA THR A 174 -35.84 22.18 -9.94
C THR A 174 -36.73 21.77 -11.12
N THR A 175 -36.78 22.57 -12.19
CA THR A 175 -37.65 22.32 -13.35
C THR A 175 -37.00 21.49 -14.44
N SER A 176 -35.68 21.37 -14.40
CA SER A 176 -34.85 20.71 -15.40
C SER A 176 -33.82 19.80 -14.73
N CYS A 177 -34.10 19.25 -13.54
CA CYS A 177 -33.13 18.42 -12.82
C CYS A 177 -33.74 17.07 -12.45
N THR A 178 -33.01 16.01 -12.81
CA THR A 178 -33.37 14.65 -12.45
C THR A 178 -32.37 14.10 -11.45
N LEU A 179 -32.86 13.62 -10.31
CA LEU A 179 -32.06 13.00 -9.26
C LEU A 179 -32.26 11.49 -9.29
N LEU A 180 -31.17 10.75 -9.34
CA LEU A 180 -31.20 9.29 -9.48
C LEU A 180 -30.29 8.64 -8.46
N ASP A 181 -30.74 7.50 -7.94
CA ASP A 181 -29.86 6.58 -7.21
C ASP A 181 -29.49 5.45 -8.18
N MET A 182 -28.19 5.25 -8.34
CA MET A 182 -27.62 4.22 -9.21
C MET A 182 -26.90 3.16 -8.39
N ILE A 183 -27.19 1.89 -8.68
CA ILE A 183 -26.54 0.75 -8.04
C ILE A 183 -25.85 -0.08 -9.12
N ALA A 184 -24.53 -0.22 -9.00
CA ALA A 184 -23.76 -1.12 -9.85
C ALA A 184 -23.94 -2.58 -9.39
N PRO A 185 -24.03 -3.55 -10.31
CA PRO A 185 -24.19 -4.96 -9.97
C PRO A 185 -22.92 -5.58 -9.36
N GLU A 186 -21.74 -5.02 -9.66
CA GLU A 186 -20.44 -5.52 -9.22
C GLU A 186 -19.53 -4.40 -8.69
N ASP A 187 -18.59 -4.76 -7.81
CA ASP A 187 -17.68 -3.81 -7.18
C ASP A 187 -16.57 -3.39 -8.15
N CYS A 188 -16.77 -2.25 -8.82
CA CYS A 188 -15.81 -1.67 -9.74
C CYS A 188 -15.28 -0.32 -9.23
N SER A 189 -14.05 -0.31 -8.70
CA SER A 189 -13.43 0.91 -8.17
C SER A 189 -13.23 2.03 -9.21
N ALA A 190 -13.20 1.67 -10.49
CA ALA A 190 -13.08 2.57 -11.64
C ALA A 190 -14.24 2.38 -12.64
N ALA A 191 -15.46 2.19 -12.14
CA ALA A 191 -16.64 2.18 -13.01
C ALA A 191 -16.82 3.55 -13.67
N LEU A 192 -16.96 3.56 -14.99
CA LEU A 192 -17.34 4.71 -15.79
C LEU A 192 -18.80 4.54 -16.21
N VAL A 193 -19.60 5.56 -15.97
CA VAL A 193 -21.02 5.59 -16.31
C VAL A 193 -21.28 6.75 -17.23
N ARG A 194 -22.04 6.53 -18.29
CA ARG A 194 -22.48 7.59 -19.19
C ARG A 194 -23.99 7.61 -19.32
N PHE A 195 -24.56 8.77 -19.06
CA PHE A 195 -25.97 9.07 -19.27
C PHE A 195 -26.13 10.01 -20.46
N GLU A 196 -27.19 9.85 -21.23
CA GLU A 196 -27.71 10.88 -22.12
C GLU A 196 -28.93 11.51 -21.45
N VAL A 197 -28.95 12.84 -21.39
CA VAL A 197 -30.00 13.59 -20.68
C VAL A 197 -30.62 14.58 -21.65
N THR A 198 -31.95 14.64 -21.69
CA THR A 198 -32.64 15.61 -22.54
C THR A 198 -32.64 16.97 -21.85
N THR A 199 -31.87 17.93 -22.38
CA THR A 199 -31.75 19.29 -21.81
C THR A 199 -32.74 20.27 -22.43
N GLY A 200 -33.27 19.96 -23.62
CA GLY A 200 -34.18 20.84 -24.33
C GLY A 200 -34.83 20.19 -25.56
N ARG A 201 -35.60 21.00 -26.28
CA ARG A 201 -36.22 20.64 -27.55
C ARG A 201 -35.73 21.62 -28.61
N SER A 202 -35.06 21.10 -29.64
CA SER A 202 -34.60 21.84 -30.81
C SER A 202 -35.54 21.60 -31.99
N ASP A 203 -35.45 22.43 -33.02
CA ASP A 203 -36.28 22.32 -34.24
C ASP A 203 -36.06 20.99 -34.99
N ASP A 204 -34.88 20.38 -34.81
CA ASP A 204 -34.50 19.11 -35.43
C ASP A 204 -34.67 17.87 -34.52
N GLY A 205 -35.15 18.04 -33.27
CA GLY A 205 -35.32 16.91 -32.34
C GLY A 205 -35.16 17.25 -30.85
N ARG A 206 -34.91 16.23 -30.03
CA ARG A 206 -34.53 16.42 -28.62
C ARG A 206 -33.06 16.78 -28.55
N GLU A 207 -32.72 17.82 -27.78
CA GLU A 207 -31.33 18.13 -27.48
C GLU A 207 -30.89 17.26 -26.30
N THR A 208 -29.90 16.41 -26.53
CA THR A 208 -29.35 15.51 -25.52
C THR A 208 -27.91 15.90 -25.20
N GLU A 209 -27.54 15.83 -23.92
CA GLU A 209 -26.18 16.04 -23.44
C GLU A 209 -25.67 14.75 -22.77
N SER A 210 -24.45 14.33 -23.11
CA SER A 210 -23.80 13.19 -22.46
C SER A 210 -23.16 13.62 -21.14
N ARG A 211 -23.46 12.91 -20.06
CA ARG A 211 -22.89 13.13 -18.72
C ARG A 211 -22.17 11.87 -18.25
N GLU A 212 -20.91 12.04 -17.87
CA GLU A 212 -20.06 10.95 -17.39
C GLU A 212 -19.84 11.03 -15.89
N LEU A 213 -19.85 9.87 -15.22
CA LEU A 213 -19.63 9.71 -13.79
C LEU A 213 -18.62 8.61 -13.55
N GLY A 214 -17.68 8.85 -12.65
CA GLY A 214 -16.68 7.87 -12.23
C GLY A 214 -16.97 7.25 -10.87
N ALA A 215 -16.29 6.13 -10.59
CA ALA A 215 -16.12 5.54 -9.26
C ALA A 215 -17.40 5.01 -8.57
N VAL A 216 -18.33 4.45 -9.34
CA VAL A 216 -19.55 3.81 -8.82
C VAL A 216 -19.25 2.39 -8.31
N ARG A 217 -19.70 2.06 -7.09
CA ARG A 217 -19.38 0.78 -6.41
C ARG A 217 -20.63 -0.08 -6.19
N ALA A 218 -20.46 -1.38 -5.98
CA ALA A 218 -21.59 -2.25 -5.65
C ALA A 218 -22.00 -2.05 -4.19
N GLY A 219 -23.31 -2.18 -3.95
CA GLY A 219 -23.90 -2.08 -2.60
C GLY A 219 -23.91 -0.68 -1.99
N SER A 220 -23.28 0.32 -2.62
CA SER A 220 -23.42 1.74 -2.25
C SER A 220 -24.13 2.49 -3.38
N PRO A 221 -25.39 2.90 -3.21
CA PRO A 221 -26.07 3.71 -4.22
C PRO A 221 -25.31 5.02 -4.42
N ALA A 222 -24.89 5.28 -5.66
CA ALA A 222 -24.33 6.56 -6.04
C ALA A 222 -25.49 7.49 -6.39
N ARG A 223 -25.62 8.58 -5.62
CA ARG A 223 -26.58 9.64 -5.91
C ARG A 223 -26.02 10.57 -6.97
N VAL A 224 -26.79 10.77 -8.03
CA VAL A 224 -26.37 11.54 -9.19
C VAL A 224 -27.42 12.60 -9.48
N VAL A 225 -26.94 13.82 -9.71
CA VAL A 225 -27.77 14.95 -10.12
C VAL A 225 -27.45 15.29 -11.56
N LEU A 226 -28.45 15.16 -12.43
CA LEU A 226 -28.34 15.43 -13.85
C LEU A 226 -29.19 16.65 -14.22
N GLY A 227 -28.57 17.60 -14.93
CA GLY A 227 -29.28 18.68 -15.59
C GLY A 227 -29.96 18.17 -16.86
N GLY A 228 -31.28 18.13 -16.84
CA GLY A 228 -32.22 17.75 -17.89
C GLY A 228 -33.33 16.83 -17.36
N VAL A 229 -34.21 16.42 -18.27
CA VAL A 229 -35.27 15.43 -18.04
C VAL A 229 -34.94 14.13 -18.79
N ASP A 230 -35.60 13.04 -18.39
CA ASP A 230 -35.51 11.72 -19.03
C ASP A 230 -34.06 11.21 -19.24
N PRO A 231 -33.27 11.03 -18.17
CA PRO A 231 -31.93 10.49 -18.29
C PRO A 231 -31.96 9.02 -18.72
N GLU A 232 -31.23 8.70 -19.78
CA GLU A 232 -31.05 7.34 -20.30
C GLU A 232 -29.62 6.86 -20.01
N LEU A 233 -29.50 5.68 -19.40
CA LEU A 233 -28.19 5.06 -19.19
C LEU A 233 -27.71 4.47 -20.52
N VAL A 234 -26.62 5.03 -21.05
CA VAL A 234 -26.03 4.60 -22.32
C VAL A 234 -24.94 3.57 -22.12
N TYR A 235 -24.17 3.71 -21.04
CA TYR A 235 -23.04 2.83 -20.77
C TYR A 235 -22.72 2.77 -19.28
N LEU A 236 -22.47 1.57 -18.78
CA LEU A 236 -21.81 1.31 -17.51
C LEU A 236 -20.73 0.26 -17.74
N GLY A 237 -19.47 0.58 -17.47
CA GLY A 237 -18.39 -0.37 -17.58
C GLY A 237 -17.25 -0.11 -16.61
N CYS A 238 -16.40 -1.13 -16.42
CA CYS A 238 -15.25 -1.04 -15.53
C CYS A 238 -13.98 -0.82 -16.34
N GLU A 239 -13.42 0.39 -16.29
CA GLU A 239 -12.17 0.70 -16.98
C GLU A 239 -10.95 0.19 -16.19
N PRO A 240 -9.89 -0.30 -16.87
CA PRO A 240 -8.61 -0.56 -16.23
C PRO A 240 -7.95 0.76 -15.83
N GLY A 241 -7.77 0.97 -14.52
CA GLY A 241 -6.98 2.07 -13.96
C GLY A 241 -5.48 1.86 -14.02
#